data_AF-A0A101A442-F1
#
_entry.id   AF-A0A101A442-F1
#
_cell.length_a   1.000
_cell.length_b   1.000
_cell.length_c   1.000
_cell.angle_alpha   90.00
_cell.angle_beta   90.00
_cell.angle_gamma   90.00
#
_symmetry.space_group_name_H-M   'P 1'
#
loop_
_entity.id
_entity.type
_entity.pdbx_description
1 polymer ?
#
loop_
_entity_poly.entity_id
_entity_poly.type
_entity_poly.pdbx_seq_one_letter_code
_entity_poly.pdbx_strand_id
1 'polypeptide(L)'
;MTQGNDPRPARQTSAGEPARQIKVIVELIDHSSRIAAANDRADLVERLAKAKDRITDPQIRVVIAGQLKQGKSQLLNSLLNVPVSRVGDDESTVLPTVVTYGENAAAKLIVARGEGEEPEAVDIPMADIKNDLRRAPQAHGREVIRVEVTAASPLLKNGLAFVDTPGVGGHGQPHLSATLGLLPDADALLMCSDTSQEFTEPEMTFMRQAFEICPVATIIATKTDLYPHWRQIVEANKAHLQRAGVNVPMIPASSLLRSHAIALNDKELNEESNFPAIVKFLSEQVLALQNDRIRDHVVNEIYSAAEHLTLKVKTELAALNDPDTRDRLKADLERRKQEAQDALQQTALWQQVLNDGIADLTADVDHDLRGRFRVIGQHIEKVIDTCDPTHHWAEIGAELENAVATAVGDNFVWAYQRAEALAAEVARTFVEAGLDAVSMPQLDPSRMGASLGEMKSLNKLEAKPVRAGRKLTMGMQGSYGGVLMFGMMTSFAGLGMFNPISLGAGLLMGRTAYRENMENRMLRVRNEAKTNTRRFLDDTQFAVGKESRDRLKAIQRQLRDHYRGIANQTSRSLNESLQATIAAAQVQEAERSGRVKELERQLNILDQVTEHATKLMPAKSAPEPVRTT
;
A
#
# COMPACT_ATOMS: atom_id res chain seq x y z
N MET A 1 -16.60 -53.84 -2.87
CA MET A 1 -17.72 -52.87 -2.99
C MET A 1 -17.11 -51.48 -3.02
N THR A 2 -16.92 -50.96 -4.23
CA THR A 2 -16.33 -49.66 -4.55
C THR A 2 -17.41 -48.59 -4.47
N GLN A 3 -17.28 -47.63 -3.54
CA GLN A 3 -18.06 -46.39 -3.56
C GLN A 3 -17.30 -45.34 -4.37
N GLY A 4 -17.94 -44.88 -5.44
CA GLY A 4 -17.45 -43.84 -6.34
C GLY A 4 -17.46 -42.48 -5.65
N ASN A 5 -16.34 -41.79 -5.75
CA ASN A 5 -16.14 -40.41 -5.35
C ASN A 5 -16.46 -39.56 -6.58
N ASP A 6 -17.63 -38.92 -6.59
CA ASP A 6 -18.08 -38.07 -7.70
C ASP A 6 -17.52 -36.64 -7.49
N PRO A 7 -16.59 -36.15 -8.33
CA PRO A 7 -16.12 -34.78 -8.21
C PRO A 7 -17.17 -33.85 -8.82
N ARG A 8 -17.74 -32.95 -8.01
CA ARG A 8 -18.62 -31.86 -8.48
C ARG A 8 -17.89 -31.11 -9.61
N PRO A 9 -18.57 -30.81 -10.73
CA PRO A 9 -17.92 -30.11 -11.83
C PRO A 9 -17.56 -28.68 -11.40
N ALA A 10 -16.30 -28.30 -11.62
CA ALA A 10 -15.87 -26.92 -11.53
C ALA A 10 -16.77 -26.08 -12.45
N ARG A 11 -17.39 -25.02 -11.92
CA ARG A 11 -18.15 -24.04 -12.71
C ARG A 11 -17.19 -23.44 -13.74
N GLN A 12 -17.32 -23.81 -15.01
CA GLN A 12 -16.74 -23.08 -16.12
C GLN A 12 -17.49 -21.75 -16.24
N THR A 13 -16.93 -20.69 -15.65
CA THR A 13 -17.41 -19.33 -15.85
C THR A 13 -17.13 -18.94 -17.30
N SER A 14 -18.19 -18.69 -18.07
CA SER A 14 -18.05 -18.25 -19.46
C SER A 14 -17.49 -16.82 -19.49
N ALA A 15 -16.62 -16.50 -20.45
CA ALA A 15 -15.92 -15.20 -20.54
C ALA A 15 -16.84 -13.95 -20.63
N GLY A 16 -18.16 -14.12 -20.79
CA GLY A 16 -19.15 -13.03 -20.81
C GLY A 16 -19.95 -12.83 -19.51
N GLU A 17 -19.83 -13.74 -18.54
CA GLU A 17 -20.56 -13.69 -17.27
C GLU A 17 -20.10 -12.55 -16.33
N PRO A 18 -18.79 -12.26 -16.19
CA PRO A 18 -18.30 -11.18 -15.32
C PRO A 18 -18.73 -9.79 -15.80
N ALA A 19 -18.61 -9.52 -17.10
CA ALA A 19 -18.99 -8.25 -17.69
C ALA A 19 -20.51 -7.98 -17.58
N ARG A 20 -21.32 -9.04 -17.70
CA ARG A 20 -22.77 -8.98 -17.51
C ARG A 20 -23.13 -8.70 -16.05
N GLN A 21 -22.42 -9.29 -15.09
CA GLN A 21 -22.62 -9.01 -13.66
C GLN A 21 -22.24 -7.58 -13.28
N ILE A 22 -21.10 -7.07 -13.76
CA ILE A 22 -20.68 -5.68 -13.52
C ILE A 22 -21.75 -4.71 -14.04
N LYS A 23 -22.30 -4.95 -15.24
CA LYS A 23 -23.37 -4.11 -15.79
C LYS A 23 -24.60 -4.09 -14.89
N VAL A 24 -25.03 -5.25 -14.38
CA VAL A 24 -26.16 -5.34 -13.44
C VAL A 24 -25.86 -4.57 -12.15
N ILE A 25 -24.67 -4.71 -11.59
CA ILE A 25 -24.25 -3.98 -10.39
C ILE A 25 -24.29 -2.46 -10.63
N VAL A 26 -23.77 -1.99 -11.77
CA VAL A 26 -23.81 -0.57 -12.14
C VAL A 26 -25.24 -0.07 -12.31
N GLU A 27 -26.13 -0.85 -12.92
CA GLU A 27 -27.55 -0.52 -13.03
C GLU A 27 -28.23 -0.42 -11.64
N LEU A 28 -27.91 -1.33 -10.71
CA LEU A 28 -28.39 -1.26 -9.33
C LEU A 28 -27.88 0.01 -8.61
N ILE A 29 -26.61 0.37 -8.80
CA ILE A 29 -26.03 1.61 -8.26
C ILE A 29 -26.78 2.83 -8.82
N ASP A 30 -27.01 2.88 -10.14
CA ASP A 30 -27.68 4.00 -10.79
C ASP A 30 -29.14 4.14 -10.33
N HIS A 31 -29.86 3.04 -10.12
CA HIS A 31 -31.21 3.05 -9.56
C HIS A 31 -31.22 3.58 -8.11
N SER A 32 -30.37 3.03 -7.24
CA SER A 32 -30.25 3.50 -5.85
C SER A 32 -29.83 4.97 -5.78
N SER A 33 -28.91 5.40 -6.65
CA SER A 33 -28.44 6.79 -6.68
C SER A 33 -29.53 7.76 -7.12
N ARG A 34 -30.41 7.39 -8.06
CA ARG A 34 -31.55 8.24 -8.47
C ARG A 34 -32.56 8.39 -7.34
N ILE A 35 -32.87 7.30 -6.63
CA ILE A 35 -33.78 7.34 -5.48
C ILE A 35 -33.16 8.14 -4.33
N ALA A 36 -31.86 7.99 -4.09
CA ALA A 36 -31.12 8.82 -3.14
C ALA A 36 -31.20 10.31 -3.48
N ALA A 37 -30.98 10.67 -4.74
CA ALA A 37 -31.08 12.05 -5.20
C ALA A 37 -32.51 12.61 -5.05
N ALA A 38 -33.55 11.83 -5.39
CA ALA A 38 -34.95 12.22 -5.24
C ALA A 38 -35.40 12.38 -3.77
N ASN A 39 -34.62 11.86 -2.82
CA ASN A 39 -34.85 11.94 -1.39
C ASN A 39 -33.84 12.84 -0.66
N ASP A 40 -33.12 13.71 -1.39
CA ASP A 40 -32.13 14.65 -0.89
C ASP A 40 -30.98 14.02 -0.08
N ARG A 41 -30.65 12.75 -0.39
CA ARG A 41 -29.56 11.98 0.22
C ARG A 41 -28.25 12.10 -0.55
N ALA A 42 -27.70 13.32 -0.59
CA ALA A 42 -26.43 13.60 -1.27
C ALA A 42 -25.25 12.76 -0.74
N ASP A 43 -25.29 12.39 0.55
CA ASP A 43 -24.33 11.49 1.20
C ASP A 43 -24.33 10.09 0.56
N LEU A 44 -25.51 9.53 0.30
CA LEU A 44 -25.65 8.22 -0.34
C LEU A 44 -25.30 8.29 -1.83
N VAL A 45 -25.62 9.40 -2.52
CA VAL A 45 -25.21 9.63 -3.91
C VAL A 45 -23.69 9.61 -4.04
N GLU A 46 -22.97 10.34 -3.18
CA GLU A 46 -21.51 10.38 -3.20
C GLU A 46 -20.91 8.99 -2.88
N ARG A 47 -21.48 8.28 -1.91
CA ARG A 47 -21.04 6.93 -1.52
C ARG A 47 -21.23 5.92 -2.66
N LEU A 48 -22.40 5.93 -3.29
CA LEU A 48 -22.72 5.09 -4.44
C LEU A 48 -21.87 5.44 -5.66
N ALA A 49 -21.55 6.72 -5.88
CA ALA A 49 -20.61 7.13 -6.92
C ALA A 49 -19.20 6.55 -6.69
N LYS A 50 -18.69 6.60 -5.46
CA LYS A 50 -17.40 5.95 -5.11
C LYS A 50 -17.44 4.44 -5.32
N ALA A 51 -18.55 3.78 -4.97
CA ALA A 51 -18.73 2.35 -5.20
C ALA A 51 -18.79 2.01 -6.71
N LYS A 52 -19.41 2.89 -7.51
CA LYS A 52 -19.42 2.79 -8.98
C LYS A 52 -18.02 2.89 -9.54
N ASP A 53 -17.27 3.92 -9.16
CA ASP A 53 -15.90 4.11 -9.62
C ASP A 53 -15.06 2.87 -9.31
N ARG A 54 -15.18 2.33 -8.09
CA ARG A 54 -14.44 1.15 -7.63
C ARG A 54 -14.75 -0.14 -8.41
N ILE A 55 -16.00 -0.37 -8.84
CA ILE A 55 -16.33 -1.56 -9.65
C ILE A 55 -15.97 -1.37 -11.13
N THR A 56 -15.92 -0.13 -11.61
CA THR A 56 -15.61 0.17 -13.02
C THR A 56 -14.11 0.32 -13.30
N ASP A 57 -13.35 0.86 -12.35
CA ASP A 57 -11.89 0.96 -12.40
C ASP A 57 -11.31 0.51 -11.04
N PRO A 58 -11.16 -0.81 -10.83
CA PRO A 58 -10.76 -1.35 -9.54
C PRO A 58 -9.29 -1.10 -9.19
N GLN A 59 -8.45 -0.71 -10.16
CA GLN A 59 -7.01 -0.46 -10.02
C GLN A 59 -6.28 -1.49 -9.14
N ILE A 60 -6.46 -2.78 -9.43
CA ILE A 60 -5.86 -3.90 -8.70
C ILE A 60 -4.33 -3.83 -8.82
N ARG A 61 -3.65 -3.51 -7.72
CA ARG A 61 -2.23 -3.11 -7.72
C ARG A 61 -1.30 -4.32 -7.61
N VAL A 62 -0.45 -4.50 -8.61
CA VAL A 62 0.58 -5.52 -8.65
C VAL A 62 1.96 -4.86 -8.57
N VAL A 63 2.62 -5.01 -7.43
CA VAL A 63 3.97 -4.47 -7.22
C VAL A 63 5.00 -5.44 -7.79
N ILE A 64 5.95 -4.94 -8.57
CA ILE A 64 7.08 -5.71 -9.10
C ILE A 64 8.32 -5.32 -8.30
N ALA A 65 8.76 -6.20 -7.40
CA ALA A 65 9.90 -5.98 -6.52
C ALA A 65 11.11 -6.84 -6.92
N GLY A 66 12.26 -6.56 -6.31
CA GLY A 66 13.51 -7.29 -6.54
C GLY A 66 14.71 -6.36 -6.60
N GLN A 67 15.91 -6.92 -6.47
CA GLN A 67 17.16 -6.14 -6.50
C GLN A 67 17.39 -5.45 -7.85
N LEU A 68 18.39 -4.57 -7.89
CA LEU A 68 18.86 -3.96 -9.14
C LEU A 68 19.26 -5.04 -10.16
N LYS A 69 19.02 -4.78 -11.45
CA LYS A 69 19.38 -5.67 -12.58
C LYS A 69 18.69 -7.05 -12.61
N GLN A 70 17.68 -7.32 -11.78
CA GLN A 70 16.92 -8.58 -11.80
C GLN A 70 15.88 -8.69 -12.95
N GLY A 71 15.79 -7.70 -13.83
CA GLY A 71 14.91 -7.74 -15.01
C GLY A 71 13.46 -7.25 -14.80
N LYS A 72 13.17 -6.54 -13.71
CA LYS A 72 11.82 -6.00 -13.37
C LYS A 72 11.18 -5.18 -14.50
N SER A 73 11.87 -4.14 -14.96
CA SER A 73 11.38 -3.23 -16.00
C SER A 73 11.17 -3.96 -17.33
N GLN A 74 12.07 -4.89 -17.67
CA GLN A 74 11.97 -5.69 -18.90
C GLN A 74 10.82 -6.70 -18.82
N LEU A 75 10.58 -7.31 -17.65
CA LEU A 75 9.41 -8.15 -17.38
C LEU A 75 8.12 -7.37 -17.62
N LEU A 76 8.00 -6.16 -17.05
CA LEU A 76 6.82 -5.32 -17.22
C LEU A 76 6.57 -4.94 -18.68
N ASN A 77 7.61 -4.48 -19.39
CA ASN A 77 7.50 -4.11 -20.80
C ASN A 77 7.08 -5.30 -21.67
N SER A 78 7.61 -6.49 -21.40
CA SER A 78 7.31 -7.72 -22.15
C SER A 78 5.93 -8.30 -21.82
N LEU A 79 5.46 -8.07 -20.58
CA LEU A 79 4.13 -8.47 -20.13
C LEU A 79 3.06 -7.62 -20.80
N LEU A 80 3.25 -6.30 -20.81
CA LEU A 80 2.29 -5.34 -21.35
C LEU A 80 2.40 -5.13 -22.86
N ASN A 81 3.51 -5.54 -23.47
CA ASN A 81 3.88 -5.29 -24.86
C ASN A 81 3.98 -3.79 -25.21
N VAL A 82 4.40 -2.98 -24.25
CA VAL A 82 4.56 -1.52 -24.40
C VAL A 82 5.79 -1.10 -23.59
N PRO A 83 6.67 -0.23 -24.12
CA PRO A 83 7.83 0.28 -23.39
C PRO A 83 7.40 1.34 -22.36
N VAL A 84 6.80 0.88 -21.25
CA VAL A 84 6.24 1.72 -20.18
C VAL A 84 7.23 2.00 -19.05
N SER A 85 8.34 1.27 -19.00
CA SER A 85 9.41 1.47 -18.02
C SER A 85 10.78 1.50 -18.70
N ARG A 86 11.72 2.21 -18.06
CA ARG A 86 13.11 2.34 -18.50
C ARG A 86 13.88 1.03 -18.28
N VAL A 87 14.55 0.56 -19.33
CA VAL A 87 15.44 -0.62 -19.31
C VAL A 87 16.84 -0.17 -19.72
N GLY A 88 17.87 -0.55 -18.98
CA GLY A 88 19.27 -0.23 -19.30
C GLY A 88 20.27 -0.83 -18.32
N ASP A 89 21.54 -0.90 -18.76
CA ASP A 89 22.63 -1.52 -17.98
C ASP A 89 23.13 -0.63 -16.82
N ASP A 90 22.81 0.67 -16.84
CA ASP A 90 23.09 1.64 -15.78
C ASP A 90 21.77 2.10 -15.13
N GLU A 91 21.63 1.88 -13.82
CA GLU A 91 20.54 2.32 -12.93
C GLU A 91 19.16 2.43 -13.60
N SER A 92 18.58 1.29 -13.99
CA SER A 92 17.44 1.22 -14.92
C SER A 92 16.16 1.92 -14.44
N THR A 93 15.69 1.64 -13.22
CA THR A 93 14.51 2.31 -12.63
C THR A 93 14.94 3.05 -11.37
N VAL A 94 14.77 4.38 -11.38
CA VAL A 94 15.16 5.28 -10.26
C VAL A 94 13.96 5.98 -9.61
N LEU A 95 12.78 5.86 -10.22
CA LEU A 95 11.50 6.35 -9.70
C LEU A 95 10.44 5.24 -9.80
N PRO A 96 9.55 5.11 -8.81
CA PRO A 96 8.38 4.24 -8.95
C PRO A 96 7.57 4.64 -10.18
N THR A 97 7.19 3.65 -10.98
CA THR A 97 6.38 3.84 -12.19
C THR A 97 5.09 3.05 -12.06
N VAL A 98 3.96 3.76 -12.04
CA VAL A 98 2.62 3.15 -11.98
C VAL A 98 2.07 3.09 -13.40
N VAL A 99 1.61 1.91 -13.81
CA VAL A 99 1.08 1.66 -15.14
C VAL A 99 -0.36 1.19 -15.04
N THR A 100 -1.28 1.96 -15.60
CA THR A 100 -2.73 1.69 -15.60
C THR A 100 -3.30 1.62 -17.01
N TYR A 101 -4.53 1.15 -17.14
CA TYR A 101 -5.21 1.13 -18.44
C TYR A 101 -5.55 2.56 -18.90
N GLY A 102 -5.35 2.81 -20.20
CA GLY A 102 -5.94 3.96 -20.87
C GLY A 102 -6.03 3.70 -22.37
N GLU A 103 -7.09 4.19 -23.00
CA GLU A 103 -7.27 4.03 -24.46
C GLU A 103 -6.14 4.68 -25.25
N ASN A 104 -5.63 5.81 -24.74
CA ASN A 104 -4.48 6.51 -25.30
C ASN A 104 -3.27 6.34 -24.37
N ALA A 105 -2.11 6.09 -24.98
CA ALA A 105 -0.85 6.06 -24.25
C ALA A 105 -0.46 7.48 -23.82
N ALA A 106 -0.31 7.69 -22.51
CA ALA A 106 0.08 8.97 -21.93
C ALA A 106 0.99 8.74 -20.73
N ALA A 107 1.82 9.73 -20.41
CA ALA A 107 2.70 9.69 -19.26
C ALA A 107 2.66 11.02 -18.51
N LYS A 108 2.68 10.93 -17.18
CA LYS A 108 2.64 12.07 -16.26
C LYS A 108 3.69 11.90 -15.18
N LEU A 109 4.32 13.01 -14.82
CA LEU A 109 5.10 13.13 -13.61
C LEU A 109 4.18 13.55 -12.48
N ILE A 110 4.32 12.92 -11.32
CA ILE A 110 3.70 13.40 -10.10
C ILE A 110 4.77 14.13 -9.30
N VAL A 111 4.55 15.42 -9.08
CA VAL A 111 5.55 16.37 -8.59
C VAL A 111 5.09 16.98 -7.27
N ALA A 112 5.98 17.02 -6.27
CA ALA A 112 5.64 17.59 -4.97
C ALA A 112 5.44 19.11 -5.06
N ARG A 113 4.39 19.64 -4.41
CA ARG A 113 4.14 21.09 -4.28
C ARG A 113 4.64 21.71 -2.97
N GLY A 114 4.61 20.96 -1.87
CA GLY A 114 5.05 21.39 -0.53
C GLY A 114 4.71 20.33 0.54
N GLU A 115 5.09 20.54 1.81
CA GLU A 115 4.65 19.63 2.88
C GLU A 115 3.13 19.79 3.12
N GLY A 116 2.38 18.73 2.88
CA GLY A 116 0.92 18.67 3.10
C GLY A 116 0.05 19.22 1.97
N GLU A 117 0.64 19.61 0.83
CA GLU A 117 -0.11 20.00 -0.37
C GLU A 117 -0.26 18.82 -1.34
N GLU A 118 -1.40 18.76 -2.05
CA GLU A 118 -1.62 17.71 -3.05
C GLU A 118 -0.57 17.78 -4.17
N PRO A 119 0.03 16.64 -4.56
CA PRO A 119 0.97 16.57 -5.67
C PRO A 119 0.37 17.05 -6.99
N GLU A 120 1.21 17.64 -7.83
CA GLU A 120 0.84 18.10 -9.16
C GLU A 120 1.13 17.03 -10.21
N ALA A 121 0.16 16.76 -11.09
CA ALA A 121 0.38 15.96 -12.28
C ALA A 121 0.87 16.85 -13.45
N VAL A 122 2.01 16.49 -14.04
CA VAL A 122 2.63 17.22 -15.16
C VAL A 122 2.81 16.26 -16.34
N ASP A 123 2.16 16.54 -17.46
CA ASP A 123 2.24 15.70 -18.66
C ASP A 123 3.66 15.68 -19.24
N ILE A 124 4.10 14.50 -19.68
CA ILE A 124 5.36 14.30 -20.41
C ILE A 124 5.15 13.43 -21.66
N PRO A 125 5.98 13.61 -22.71
CA PRO A 125 5.99 12.70 -23.85
C PRO A 125 6.31 11.26 -23.43
N MET A 126 5.59 10.27 -23.99
CA MET A 126 5.88 8.84 -23.77
C MET A 126 7.34 8.47 -24.10
N ALA A 127 7.94 9.15 -25.08
CA ALA A 127 9.33 8.93 -25.47
C ALA A 127 10.35 9.31 -24.38
N ASP A 128 9.96 10.14 -23.40
CA ASP A 128 10.82 10.62 -22.33
C ASP A 128 10.91 9.65 -21.14
N ILE A 129 10.04 8.64 -21.08
CA ILE A 129 10.03 7.61 -20.00
C ILE A 129 11.38 6.89 -19.90
N LYS A 130 12.08 6.73 -21.02
CA LYS A 130 13.40 6.07 -21.07
C LYS A 130 14.53 6.92 -20.43
N ASN A 131 14.29 8.18 -20.13
CA ASN A 131 15.27 9.09 -19.55
C ASN A 131 15.27 9.02 -18.01
N ASP A 132 16.25 9.64 -17.36
CA ASP A 132 16.20 9.85 -15.90
C ASP A 132 15.23 11.00 -15.58
N LEU A 133 14.05 10.64 -15.07
CA LEU A 133 12.98 11.58 -14.76
C LEU A 133 13.09 12.22 -13.37
N ARG A 134 14.08 11.86 -12.53
CA ARG A 134 14.26 12.48 -11.19
C ARG A 134 14.47 13.99 -11.25
N ARG A 135 15.06 14.47 -12.35
CA ARG A 135 15.34 15.89 -12.63
C ARG A 135 14.73 16.34 -13.94
N ALA A 136 13.58 15.77 -14.29
CA ALA A 136 12.85 16.13 -15.50
C ALA A 136 12.66 17.66 -15.56
N PRO A 137 13.00 18.33 -16.69
CA PRO A 137 12.85 19.78 -16.83
C PRO A 137 11.44 20.29 -16.48
N GLN A 138 10.43 19.50 -16.80
CA GLN A 138 9.01 19.75 -16.54
C GLN A 138 8.66 19.82 -15.04
N ALA A 139 9.49 19.21 -14.18
CA ALA A 139 9.34 19.32 -12.73
C ALA A 139 9.82 20.68 -12.18
N HIS A 140 10.53 21.50 -12.98
CA HIS A 140 11.07 22.81 -12.58
C HIS A 140 11.94 22.75 -11.31
N GLY A 141 12.71 21.68 -11.14
CA GLY A 141 13.56 21.46 -9.96
C GLY A 141 12.80 21.03 -8.70
N ARG A 142 11.47 20.88 -8.77
CA ARG A 142 10.67 20.23 -7.72
C ARG A 142 10.92 18.73 -7.74
N GLU A 143 10.64 18.10 -6.61
CA GLU A 143 10.81 16.66 -6.44
C GLU A 143 9.78 15.89 -7.25
N VAL A 144 10.27 14.97 -8.10
CA VAL A 144 9.42 14.00 -8.78
C VAL A 144 9.24 12.80 -7.85
N ILE A 145 7.99 12.53 -7.51
CA ILE A 145 7.58 11.46 -6.62
C ILE A 145 7.55 10.13 -7.37
N ARG A 146 6.86 10.12 -8.50
CA ARG A 146 6.59 8.93 -9.31
C ARG A 146 6.24 9.33 -10.74
N VAL A 147 6.19 8.32 -11.59
CA VAL A 147 5.69 8.42 -12.96
C VAL A 147 4.39 7.63 -13.05
N GLU A 148 3.37 8.21 -13.66
CA GLU A 148 2.12 7.52 -14.00
C GLU A 148 2.02 7.38 -15.51
N VAL A 149 1.79 6.16 -15.98
CA VAL A 149 1.75 5.82 -17.41
C VAL A 149 0.44 5.10 -17.70
N THR A 150 -0.27 5.51 -18.73
CA THR A 150 -1.42 4.77 -19.26
C THR A 150 -1.02 3.99 -20.49
N ALA A 151 -1.50 2.75 -20.61
CA ALA A 151 -1.25 1.91 -21.77
C ALA A 151 -2.50 1.13 -22.20
N ALA A 152 -2.68 0.99 -23.51
CA ALA A 152 -3.77 0.23 -24.13
C ALA A 152 -3.43 -1.27 -24.17
N SER A 153 -3.19 -1.88 -22.99
CA SER A 153 -2.88 -3.31 -22.88
C SER A 153 -4.11 -4.12 -22.44
N PRO A 154 -4.44 -5.25 -23.09
CA PRO A 154 -5.54 -6.12 -22.67
C PRO A 154 -5.45 -6.61 -21.22
N LEU A 155 -4.22 -6.76 -20.68
CA LEU A 155 -4.02 -7.15 -19.28
C LEU A 155 -4.48 -6.07 -18.30
N LEU A 156 -4.30 -4.79 -18.66
CA LEU A 156 -4.69 -3.65 -17.83
C LEU A 156 -6.20 -3.38 -17.93
N LYS A 157 -6.81 -3.69 -19.08
CA LYS A 157 -8.23 -3.41 -19.36
C LYS A 157 -9.19 -4.00 -18.33
N ASN A 158 -8.83 -5.12 -17.72
CA ASN A 158 -9.63 -5.80 -16.71
C ASN A 158 -9.31 -5.33 -15.28
N GLY A 159 -8.66 -4.17 -15.13
CA GLY A 159 -8.47 -3.49 -13.86
C GLY A 159 -7.11 -3.71 -13.19
N LEU A 160 -6.16 -4.42 -13.81
CA LEU A 160 -4.80 -4.51 -13.27
C LEU A 160 -4.06 -3.18 -13.43
N ALA A 161 -3.32 -2.83 -12.38
CA ALA A 161 -2.36 -1.72 -12.35
C ALA A 161 -1.01 -2.27 -11.88
N PHE A 162 0.08 -1.99 -12.60
CA PHE A 162 1.42 -2.44 -12.20
C PHE A 162 2.22 -1.32 -11.58
N VAL A 163 3.02 -1.63 -10.57
CA VAL A 163 3.97 -0.70 -9.96
C VAL A 163 5.37 -1.26 -10.17
N ASP A 164 6.13 -0.69 -11.10
CA ASP A 164 7.56 -0.98 -11.24
C ASP A 164 8.33 -0.23 -10.17
N THR A 165 9.10 -0.96 -9.36
CA THR A 165 9.87 -0.36 -8.29
C THR A 165 11.29 -0.06 -8.74
N PRO A 166 11.93 1.00 -8.18
CA PRO A 166 13.34 1.24 -8.41
C PRO A 166 14.23 0.00 -8.12
N GLY A 167 15.37 -0.05 -8.80
CA GLY A 167 16.45 -0.95 -8.36
C GLY A 167 16.86 -0.63 -6.92
N VAL A 168 17.01 -1.65 -6.10
CA VAL A 168 17.36 -1.56 -4.68
C VAL A 168 18.47 -2.57 -4.37
N GLY A 169 19.32 -2.26 -3.39
CA GLY A 169 20.46 -3.09 -2.99
C GLY A 169 21.76 -2.89 -3.78
N GLY A 170 21.84 -1.87 -4.65
CA GLY A 170 23.09 -1.42 -5.30
C GLY A 170 23.84 -0.39 -4.45
N HIS A 171 25.12 -0.13 -4.76
CA HIS A 171 25.91 0.90 -4.06
C HIS A 171 25.29 2.29 -4.24
N GLY A 172 25.02 3.01 -3.14
CA GLY A 172 24.35 4.30 -3.14
C GLY A 172 22.85 4.25 -3.51
N GLN A 173 22.25 3.05 -3.51
CA GLN A 173 20.83 2.85 -3.74
C GLN A 173 20.12 2.40 -2.45
N PRO A 174 18.82 2.69 -2.31
CA PRO A 174 18.04 2.25 -1.16
C PRO A 174 18.08 0.73 -0.99
N HIS A 175 17.97 0.29 0.25
CA HIS A 175 17.89 -1.14 0.57
C HIS A 175 16.58 -1.75 0.07
N LEU A 176 16.57 -3.06 -0.15
CA LEU A 176 15.40 -3.80 -0.64
C LEU A 176 14.16 -3.60 0.25
N SER A 177 14.36 -3.46 1.57
CA SER A 177 13.33 -3.17 2.57
C SER A 177 12.55 -1.86 2.32
N ALA A 178 13.11 -0.90 1.58
CA ALA A 178 12.39 0.32 1.23
C ALA A 178 11.15 0.05 0.37
N THR A 179 11.15 -1.08 -0.36
CA THR A 179 10.02 -1.53 -1.18
C THR A 179 8.82 -1.96 -0.34
N LEU A 180 9.03 -2.34 0.94
CA LEU A 180 7.94 -2.74 1.85
C LEU A 180 6.90 -1.63 2.02
N GLY A 181 7.30 -0.36 1.91
CA GLY A 181 6.38 0.76 2.02
C GLY A 181 5.28 0.78 0.95
N LEU A 182 5.49 0.11 -0.19
CA LEU A 182 4.52 0.01 -1.29
C LEU A 182 3.56 -1.18 -1.15
N LEU A 183 3.86 -2.12 -0.25
CA LEU A 183 3.15 -3.39 -0.13
C LEU A 183 1.83 -3.33 0.63
N PRO A 184 1.61 -2.46 1.64
CA PRO A 184 0.29 -2.32 2.25
C PRO A 184 -0.79 -2.08 1.20
N ASP A 185 -0.44 -1.32 0.15
CA ASP A 185 -1.31 -0.91 -0.94
C ASP A 185 -1.40 -1.93 -2.07
N ALA A 186 -0.64 -3.02 -2.01
CA ALA A 186 -0.52 -3.97 -3.08
C ALA A 186 -1.52 -5.12 -2.93
N ASP A 187 -2.24 -5.41 -3.99
CA ASP A 187 -3.10 -6.59 -4.09
C ASP A 187 -2.31 -7.85 -4.40
N ALA A 188 -1.16 -7.71 -5.05
CA ALA A 188 -0.22 -8.79 -5.29
C ALA A 188 1.23 -8.32 -5.46
N LEU A 189 2.16 -9.26 -5.27
CA LEU A 189 3.60 -9.05 -5.41
C LEU A 189 4.23 -10.01 -6.43
N LEU A 190 4.95 -9.46 -7.41
CA LEU A 190 5.86 -10.19 -8.29
C LEU A 190 7.31 -9.94 -7.84
N MET A 191 7.90 -10.92 -7.14
CA MET A 191 9.29 -10.83 -6.70
C MET A 191 10.23 -11.34 -7.79
N CYS A 192 10.97 -10.44 -8.43
CA CYS A 192 11.93 -10.79 -9.47
C CYS A 192 13.32 -11.10 -8.87
N SER A 193 13.85 -12.27 -9.20
CA SER A 193 15.24 -12.66 -8.94
C SER A 193 15.72 -13.45 -10.16
N ASP A 194 16.84 -13.05 -10.75
CA ASP A 194 17.35 -13.70 -11.95
C ASP A 194 18.01 -15.03 -11.63
N THR A 195 18.17 -15.84 -12.66
CA THR A 195 18.69 -17.21 -12.53
C THR A 195 20.22 -17.29 -12.60
N SER A 196 20.93 -16.20 -12.29
CA SER A 196 22.40 -16.16 -12.26
C SER A 196 22.99 -16.85 -11.04
N GLN A 197 22.28 -16.79 -9.91
CA GLN A 197 22.70 -17.32 -8.62
C GLN A 197 21.48 -17.67 -7.75
N GLU A 198 21.73 -18.39 -6.66
CA GLU A 198 20.72 -18.67 -5.63
C GLU A 198 20.32 -17.38 -4.88
N PHE A 199 19.21 -17.43 -4.13
CA PHE A 199 18.77 -16.28 -3.34
C PHE A 199 19.83 -15.80 -2.37
N THR A 200 20.03 -14.49 -2.36
CA THR A 200 20.87 -13.82 -1.36
C THR A 200 20.12 -13.68 -0.03
N GLU A 201 20.85 -13.56 1.08
CA GLU A 201 20.23 -13.34 2.40
C GLU A 201 19.32 -12.09 2.45
N PRO A 202 19.66 -10.95 1.82
CA PRO A 202 18.75 -9.82 1.72
C PRO A 202 17.46 -10.13 0.96
N GLU A 203 17.50 -10.93 -0.11
CA GLU A 203 16.29 -11.36 -0.83
C GLU A 203 15.41 -12.26 0.04
N MET A 204 16.00 -13.23 0.74
CA MET A 204 15.27 -14.10 1.67
C MET A 204 14.63 -13.34 2.82
N THR A 205 15.35 -12.34 3.36
CA THR A 205 14.84 -11.46 4.42
C THR A 205 13.67 -10.61 3.91
N PHE A 206 13.83 -9.95 2.76
CA PHE A 206 12.76 -9.18 2.16
C PHE A 206 11.53 -10.04 1.84
N MET A 207 11.71 -11.24 1.27
CA MET A 207 10.59 -12.12 0.95
C MET A 207 9.79 -12.50 2.20
N ARG A 208 10.47 -12.82 3.32
CA ARG A 208 9.80 -13.10 4.60
C ARG A 208 8.95 -11.90 5.06
N GLN A 209 9.53 -10.70 5.05
CA GLN A 209 8.84 -9.47 5.44
C GLN A 209 7.68 -9.11 4.49
N ALA A 210 7.91 -9.23 3.18
CA ALA A 210 6.98 -8.85 2.15
C ALA A 210 5.73 -9.74 2.12
N PHE A 211 5.90 -11.05 2.31
CA PHE A 211 4.79 -12.00 2.28
C PHE A 211 3.92 -11.95 3.55
N GLU A 212 4.42 -11.38 4.65
CA GLU A 212 3.58 -11.06 5.82
C GLU A 212 2.63 -9.87 5.55
N ILE A 213 3.02 -8.95 4.67
CA ILE A 213 2.20 -7.78 4.30
C ILE A 213 1.31 -8.08 3.10
N CYS A 214 1.86 -8.73 2.06
CA CYS A 214 1.17 -9.04 0.81
C CYS A 214 1.20 -10.56 0.56
N PRO A 215 0.17 -11.31 1.03
CA PRO A 215 0.16 -12.77 0.95
C PRO A 215 0.01 -13.32 -0.47
N VAL A 216 -0.60 -12.56 -1.37
CA VAL A 216 -0.77 -12.95 -2.78
C VAL A 216 0.51 -12.60 -3.53
N ALA A 217 1.46 -13.53 -3.56
CA ALA A 217 2.75 -13.30 -4.18
C ALA A 217 3.23 -14.47 -5.03
N THR A 218 4.10 -14.18 -5.98
CA THR A 218 4.87 -15.19 -6.71
C THR A 218 6.29 -14.68 -6.96
N ILE A 219 7.23 -15.61 -7.02
CA ILE A 219 8.60 -15.32 -7.44
C ILE A 219 8.70 -15.53 -8.94
N ILE A 220 9.33 -14.59 -9.65
CA ILE A 220 9.65 -14.69 -11.06
C ILE A 220 11.15 -14.92 -11.20
N ALA A 221 11.52 -16.13 -11.58
CA ALA A 221 12.91 -16.52 -11.83
C ALA A 221 13.31 -16.11 -13.26
N THR A 222 13.85 -14.89 -13.41
CA THR A 222 14.04 -14.26 -14.71
C THR A 222 15.32 -14.73 -15.44
N LYS A 223 15.46 -14.32 -16.72
CA LYS A 223 16.65 -14.54 -17.57
C LYS A 223 17.01 -16.01 -17.82
N THR A 224 15.99 -16.87 -17.89
CA THR A 224 16.18 -18.31 -18.20
C THR A 224 16.83 -18.56 -19.57
N ASP A 225 16.73 -17.60 -20.49
CA ASP A 225 17.41 -17.59 -21.79
C ASP A 225 18.92 -17.37 -21.70
N LEU A 226 19.39 -16.68 -20.65
CA LEU A 226 20.80 -16.30 -20.51
C LEU A 226 21.63 -17.34 -19.77
N TYR A 227 21.02 -18.09 -18.84
CA TYR A 227 21.72 -19.00 -17.93
C TYR A 227 21.37 -20.47 -18.21
N PRO A 228 22.23 -21.27 -18.85
CA PRO A 228 21.90 -22.65 -19.25
C PRO A 228 21.51 -23.58 -18.09
N HIS A 229 22.02 -23.31 -16.89
CA HIS A 229 21.78 -24.10 -15.67
C HIS A 229 20.68 -23.51 -14.78
N TRP A 230 19.84 -22.59 -15.29
CA TRP A 230 18.78 -21.92 -14.52
C TRP A 230 17.88 -22.89 -13.73
N ARG A 231 17.64 -24.10 -14.25
CA ARG A 231 16.83 -25.13 -13.55
C ARG A 231 17.43 -25.54 -12.22
N GLN A 232 18.76 -25.64 -12.12
CA GLN A 232 19.44 -25.99 -10.87
C GLN A 232 19.25 -24.89 -9.82
N ILE A 233 19.38 -23.63 -10.25
CA ILE A 233 19.13 -22.45 -9.40
C ILE A 233 17.68 -22.43 -8.91
N VAL A 234 16.71 -22.66 -9.80
CA VAL A 234 15.29 -22.73 -9.43
C VAL A 234 15.04 -23.84 -8.41
N GLU A 235 15.58 -25.03 -8.59
CA GLU A 235 15.38 -26.13 -7.62
C GLU A 235 16.07 -25.85 -6.27
N ALA A 236 17.28 -25.28 -6.29
CA ALA A 236 17.95 -24.83 -5.07
C ALA A 236 17.10 -23.79 -4.33
N ASN A 237 16.62 -22.77 -5.05
CA ASN A 237 15.77 -21.71 -4.52
C ASN A 237 14.46 -22.24 -3.93
N LYS A 238 13.82 -23.25 -4.54
CA LYS A 238 12.66 -23.94 -3.93
C LYS A 238 13.02 -24.58 -2.60
N ALA A 239 14.19 -25.24 -2.53
CA ALA A 239 14.66 -25.84 -1.29
C ALA A 239 14.98 -24.78 -0.20
N HIS A 240 15.49 -23.60 -0.58
CA HIS A 240 15.67 -22.48 0.34
C HIS A 240 14.34 -21.98 0.91
N LEU A 241 13.32 -21.77 0.05
CA LEU A 241 11.98 -21.36 0.47
C LEU A 241 11.34 -22.39 1.41
N GLN A 242 11.45 -23.67 1.06
CA GLN A 242 10.92 -24.76 1.89
C GLN A 242 11.59 -24.81 3.27
N ARG A 243 12.92 -24.67 3.34
CA ARG A 243 13.66 -24.60 4.61
C ARG A 243 13.27 -23.39 5.46
N ALA A 244 12.95 -22.27 4.81
CA ALA A 244 12.49 -21.06 5.47
C ALA A 244 11.00 -21.08 5.85
N GLY A 245 10.24 -22.13 5.49
CA GLY A 245 8.80 -22.20 5.72
C GLY A 245 7.99 -21.23 4.85
N VAL A 246 8.58 -20.70 3.78
CA VAL A 246 7.95 -19.74 2.87
C VAL A 246 7.30 -20.51 1.72
N ASN A 247 5.97 -20.59 1.71
CA ASN A 247 5.23 -21.31 0.69
C ASN A 247 4.74 -20.37 -0.42
N VAL A 248 5.62 -20.04 -1.36
CA VAL A 248 5.32 -19.14 -2.48
C VAL A 248 5.68 -19.80 -3.81
N PRO A 249 4.79 -19.72 -4.84
CA PRO A 249 5.10 -20.27 -6.15
C PRO A 249 6.28 -19.55 -6.80
N MET A 250 7.03 -20.29 -7.61
CA MET A 250 8.12 -19.74 -8.40
C MET A 250 7.92 -20.08 -9.87
N ILE A 251 7.94 -19.05 -10.71
CA ILE A 251 7.68 -19.11 -12.15
C ILE A 251 8.97 -18.69 -12.87
N PRO A 252 9.69 -19.63 -13.51
CA PRO A 252 10.80 -19.30 -14.40
C PRO A 252 10.29 -18.54 -15.62
N ALA A 253 11.00 -17.52 -16.10
CA ALA A 253 10.55 -16.76 -17.26
C ALA A 253 11.71 -16.16 -18.06
N SER A 254 11.46 -15.91 -19.36
CA SER A 254 12.34 -15.14 -20.23
C SER A 254 11.58 -14.01 -20.92
N SER A 255 11.86 -12.78 -20.48
CA SER A 255 11.29 -11.57 -21.08
C SER A 255 11.82 -11.31 -22.50
N LEU A 256 13.03 -11.80 -22.81
CA LEU A 256 13.59 -11.72 -24.15
C LEU A 256 12.86 -12.64 -25.13
N LEU A 257 12.68 -13.92 -24.76
CA LEU A 257 11.92 -14.87 -25.58
C LEU A 257 10.48 -14.40 -25.77
N ARG A 258 9.84 -13.87 -24.72
CA ARG A 258 8.50 -13.27 -24.81
C ARG A 258 8.45 -12.12 -25.82
N SER A 259 9.43 -11.21 -25.77
CA SER A 259 9.48 -10.07 -26.69
C SER A 259 9.60 -10.52 -28.15
N HIS A 260 10.45 -11.52 -28.42
CA HIS A 260 10.57 -12.13 -29.76
C HIS A 260 9.29 -12.88 -30.17
N ALA A 261 8.67 -13.61 -29.24
CA ALA A 261 7.42 -14.34 -29.49
C ALA A 261 6.30 -13.39 -29.92
N ILE A 262 6.19 -12.21 -29.30
CA ILE A 262 5.22 -11.21 -29.74
C ILE A 262 5.59 -10.62 -31.10
N ALA A 263 6.85 -10.24 -31.31
CA ALA A 263 7.30 -9.63 -32.57
C ALA A 263 7.12 -10.57 -33.78
N LEU A 264 7.30 -11.87 -33.57
CA LEU A 264 7.13 -12.91 -34.59
C LEU A 264 5.72 -13.52 -34.62
N ASN A 265 4.86 -13.16 -33.66
CA ASN A 265 3.56 -13.78 -33.41
C ASN A 265 3.66 -15.32 -33.26
N ASP A 266 4.71 -15.78 -32.58
CA ASP A 266 5.06 -17.18 -32.39
C ASP A 266 4.50 -17.71 -31.05
N LYS A 267 3.59 -18.68 -31.14
CA LYS A 267 2.96 -19.30 -29.96
C LYS A 267 3.88 -20.27 -29.24
N GLU A 268 4.76 -20.96 -29.95
CA GLU A 268 5.69 -21.94 -29.36
C GLU A 268 6.75 -21.20 -28.55
N LEU A 269 7.31 -20.13 -29.12
CA LEU A 269 8.27 -19.28 -28.42
C LEU A 269 7.65 -18.55 -27.22
N ASN A 270 6.35 -18.23 -27.30
CA ASN A 270 5.61 -17.69 -26.17
C ASN A 270 5.48 -18.72 -25.02
N GLU A 271 5.19 -19.98 -25.34
CA GLU A 271 5.12 -21.05 -24.36
C GLU A 271 6.51 -21.28 -23.72
N GLU A 272 7.57 -21.29 -24.54
CA GLU A 272 8.95 -21.42 -24.07
C GLU A 272 9.37 -20.28 -23.13
N SER A 273 8.91 -19.04 -23.39
CA SER A 273 9.15 -17.91 -22.50
C SER A 273 8.53 -18.06 -21.10
N ASN A 274 7.55 -18.96 -20.96
CA ASN A 274 6.75 -19.25 -19.78
C ASN A 274 5.94 -18.04 -19.21
N PHE A 275 5.76 -16.98 -20.01
CA PHE A 275 4.81 -15.91 -19.69
C PHE A 275 3.35 -16.35 -19.53
N PRO A 276 2.86 -17.40 -20.23
CA PRO A 276 1.53 -17.96 -19.96
C PRO A 276 1.31 -18.32 -18.48
N ALA A 277 2.33 -18.82 -17.77
CA ALA A 277 2.22 -19.10 -16.34
C ALA A 277 2.07 -17.83 -15.49
N ILE A 278 2.76 -16.74 -15.86
CA ILE A 278 2.62 -15.43 -15.19
C ILE A 278 1.21 -14.87 -15.42
N VAL A 279 0.73 -14.90 -16.66
CA VAL A 279 -0.63 -14.44 -17.00
C VAL A 279 -1.69 -15.28 -16.27
N LYS A 280 -1.46 -16.59 -16.16
CA LYS A 280 -2.34 -17.50 -15.39
C LYS A 280 -2.38 -17.12 -13.91
N PHE A 281 -1.23 -16.88 -13.27
CA PHE A 281 -1.16 -16.41 -11.89
C PHE A 281 -1.94 -15.09 -11.70
N LEU A 282 -1.68 -14.10 -12.57
CA LEU A 282 -2.37 -12.81 -12.51
C LEU A 282 -3.88 -12.94 -12.70
N SER A 283 -4.32 -13.81 -13.62
CA SER A 283 -5.74 -14.04 -13.87
C SER A 283 -6.44 -14.77 -12.72
N GLU A 284 -5.89 -15.91 -12.30
CA GLU A 284 -6.57 -16.84 -11.38
C GLU A 284 -6.37 -16.47 -9.91
N GLN A 285 -5.20 -15.95 -9.54
CA GLN A 285 -4.85 -15.69 -8.14
C GLN A 285 -4.87 -14.22 -7.76
N VAL A 286 -4.84 -13.30 -8.72
CA VAL A 286 -4.91 -11.86 -8.43
C VAL A 286 -6.26 -11.31 -8.85
N LEU A 287 -6.55 -11.33 -10.15
CA LEU A 287 -7.70 -10.65 -10.74
C LEU A 287 -9.03 -11.27 -10.29
N ALA A 288 -9.14 -12.61 -10.30
CA ALA A 288 -10.37 -13.28 -9.84
C ALA A 288 -10.66 -13.02 -8.36
N LEU A 289 -9.66 -13.21 -7.48
CA LEU A 289 -9.81 -13.02 -6.04
C LEU A 289 -10.17 -11.57 -5.67
N GLN A 290 -9.53 -10.60 -6.31
CA GLN A 290 -9.79 -9.19 -6.01
C GLN A 290 -11.10 -8.70 -6.60
N ASN A 291 -11.48 -9.16 -7.80
CA ASN A 291 -12.80 -8.86 -8.34
C ASN A 291 -13.94 -9.41 -7.48
N ASP A 292 -13.79 -10.62 -6.93
CA ASP A 292 -14.77 -11.17 -6.00
C ASP A 292 -14.88 -10.28 -4.74
N ARG A 293 -13.76 -9.86 -4.16
CA ARG A 293 -13.74 -8.97 -2.99
C ARG A 293 -14.37 -7.61 -3.27
N ILE A 294 -14.01 -6.98 -4.39
CA ILE A 294 -14.54 -5.67 -4.78
C ILE A 294 -16.03 -5.78 -5.07
N ARG A 295 -16.46 -6.83 -5.77
CA ARG A 295 -17.88 -7.13 -6.01
C ARG A 295 -18.62 -7.24 -4.69
N ASP A 296 -18.16 -8.08 -3.78
CA ASP A 296 -18.85 -8.33 -2.51
C ASP A 296 -18.95 -7.03 -1.68
N HIS A 297 -17.88 -6.22 -1.66
CA HIS A 297 -17.90 -4.91 -1.01
C HIS A 297 -18.93 -3.97 -1.65
N VAL A 298 -18.93 -3.82 -2.98
CA VAL A 298 -19.84 -2.92 -3.69
C VAL A 298 -21.29 -3.38 -3.56
N VAL A 299 -21.56 -4.69 -3.58
CA VAL A 299 -22.90 -5.24 -3.35
C VAL A 299 -23.39 -4.92 -1.93
N ASN A 300 -22.52 -5.01 -0.92
CA ASN A 300 -22.87 -4.62 0.45
C ASN A 300 -23.15 -3.12 0.56
N GLU A 301 -22.40 -2.27 -0.16
CA GLU A 301 -22.62 -0.82 -0.21
C GLU A 301 -24.00 -0.48 -0.83
N ILE A 302 -24.37 -1.17 -1.92
CA ILE A 302 -25.68 -1.05 -2.55
C ILE A 302 -26.78 -1.48 -1.59
N TYR A 303 -26.62 -2.64 -0.94
CA TYR A 303 -27.58 -3.17 0.03
C TYR A 303 -27.79 -2.19 1.19
N SER A 304 -26.71 -1.71 1.80
CA SER A 304 -26.75 -0.74 2.90
C SER A 304 -27.45 0.56 2.49
N ALA A 305 -27.10 1.11 1.31
CA ALA A 305 -27.76 2.33 0.81
C ALA A 305 -29.26 2.10 0.55
N ALA A 306 -29.64 0.95 -0.03
CA ALA A 306 -31.02 0.60 -0.28
C ALA A 306 -31.82 0.45 1.02
N GLU A 307 -31.26 -0.18 2.06
CA GLU A 307 -31.90 -0.30 3.38
C GLU A 307 -32.14 1.08 4.04
N HIS A 308 -31.15 1.98 4.01
CA HIS A 308 -31.31 3.33 4.55
C HIS A 308 -32.40 4.13 3.83
N LEU A 309 -32.51 3.99 2.51
CA LEU A 309 -33.58 4.63 1.72
C LEU A 309 -34.94 3.99 2.00
N THR A 310 -34.97 2.66 2.10
CA THR A 310 -36.17 1.88 2.39
C THR A 310 -36.78 2.28 3.73
N LEU A 311 -35.95 2.49 4.75
CA LEU A 311 -36.39 2.99 6.04
C LEU A 311 -37.10 4.35 5.90
N LYS A 312 -36.48 5.33 5.23
CA LYS A 312 -37.09 6.66 5.02
C LYS A 312 -38.43 6.56 4.29
N VAL A 313 -38.47 5.82 3.17
CA VAL A 313 -39.67 5.67 2.34
C VAL A 313 -40.79 4.94 3.08
N LYS A 314 -40.50 3.82 3.77
CA LYS A 314 -41.48 3.07 4.57
C LYS A 314 -42.07 3.92 5.69
N THR A 315 -41.22 4.69 6.38
CA THR A 315 -41.66 5.58 7.45
C THR A 315 -42.57 6.71 6.94
N GLU A 316 -42.22 7.35 5.82
CA GLU A 316 -43.07 8.39 5.20
C GLU A 316 -44.42 7.81 4.74
N LEU A 317 -44.39 6.63 4.11
CA LEU A 317 -45.57 5.94 3.63
C LEU A 317 -46.49 5.49 4.78
N ALA A 318 -45.93 4.99 5.88
CA ALA A 318 -46.70 4.64 7.08
C ALA A 318 -47.39 5.88 7.68
N ALA A 319 -46.68 7.00 7.79
CA ALA A 319 -47.24 8.26 8.29
C ALA A 319 -48.36 8.80 7.37
N LEU A 320 -48.22 8.62 6.05
CA LEU A 320 -49.24 9.00 5.08
C LEU A 320 -50.43 8.04 5.08
N ASN A 321 -50.29 6.75 5.35
CA ASN A 321 -51.37 5.78 5.25
C ASN A 321 -52.28 5.74 6.49
N ASP A 322 -51.71 5.85 7.69
CA ASP A 322 -52.47 5.72 8.93
C ASP A 322 -52.23 6.92 9.87
N PRO A 323 -53.24 7.79 10.06
CA PRO A 323 -53.17 8.92 10.97
C PRO A 323 -52.97 8.58 12.45
N ASP A 324 -53.46 7.43 12.92
CA ASP A 324 -53.42 7.07 14.34
C ASP A 324 -52.07 6.45 14.75
N THR A 325 -51.32 5.88 13.80
CA THR A 325 -49.93 5.45 14.02
C THR A 325 -48.92 6.59 13.99
N ARG A 326 -49.31 7.81 13.58
CA ARG A 326 -48.42 8.98 13.48
C ARG A 326 -47.78 9.35 14.81
N ASP A 327 -48.58 9.47 15.87
CA ASP A 327 -48.06 9.88 17.18
C ASP A 327 -47.18 8.81 17.80
N ARG A 328 -47.48 7.52 17.56
CA ARG A 328 -46.62 6.40 17.95
C ARG A 328 -45.31 6.35 17.17
N LEU A 329 -45.36 6.51 15.85
CA LEU A 329 -44.18 6.55 14.99
C LEU A 329 -43.28 7.74 15.32
N LYS A 330 -43.87 8.91 15.55
CA LYS A 330 -43.12 10.10 15.98
C LYS A 330 -42.43 9.86 17.32
N ALA A 331 -43.14 9.31 18.31
CA ALA A 331 -42.55 8.99 19.61
C ALA A 331 -41.45 7.91 19.51
N ASP A 332 -41.65 6.86 18.69
CA ASP A 332 -40.63 5.82 18.47
C ASP A 332 -39.40 6.37 17.75
N LEU A 333 -39.59 7.23 16.75
CA LEU A 333 -38.50 7.88 16.02
C LEU A 333 -37.78 8.93 16.87
N GLU A 334 -38.47 9.71 17.70
CA GLU A 334 -37.85 10.61 18.68
C GLU A 334 -37.06 9.82 19.72
N ARG A 335 -37.58 8.68 20.20
CA ARG A 335 -36.84 7.78 21.08
C ARG A 335 -35.59 7.22 20.41
N ARG A 336 -35.71 6.64 19.21
CA ARG A 336 -34.56 6.10 18.45
C ARG A 336 -33.56 7.18 18.07
N LYS A 337 -34.03 8.41 17.78
CA LYS A 337 -33.17 9.57 17.54
C LYS A 337 -32.41 9.93 18.81
N GLN A 338 -33.09 9.98 19.96
CA GLN A 338 -32.44 10.27 21.23
C GLN A 338 -31.44 9.16 21.58
N GLU A 339 -31.81 7.90 21.43
CA GLU A 339 -30.92 6.74 21.59
C GLU A 339 -29.72 6.80 20.63
N ALA A 340 -29.92 7.19 19.37
CA ALA A 340 -28.83 7.36 18.41
C ALA A 340 -27.99 8.60 18.71
N GLN A 341 -28.56 9.70 19.21
CA GLN A 341 -27.84 10.89 19.65
C GLN A 341 -27.04 10.62 20.93
N ASP A 342 -27.61 9.85 21.85
CA ASP A 342 -26.97 9.40 23.08
C ASP A 342 -25.89 8.37 22.75
N ALA A 343 -26.10 7.49 21.78
CA ALA A 343 -25.07 6.61 21.21
C ALA A 343 -23.97 7.42 20.51
N LEU A 344 -24.32 8.50 19.78
CA LEU A 344 -23.40 9.48 19.19
C LEU A 344 -22.65 10.33 20.23
N GLN A 345 -23.17 10.44 21.46
CA GLN A 345 -22.48 11.05 22.60
C GLN A 345 -21.65 10.01 23.37
N GLN A 346 -22.09 8.75 23.44
CA GLN A 346 -21.34 7.58 23.94
C GLN A 346 -20.28 7.06 22.94
N THR A 347 -20.29 7.59 21.70
CA THR A 347 -19.29 7.43 20.60
C THR A 347 -17.89 7.89 21.00
N ALA A 348 -17.73 8.43 22.21
CA ALA A 348 -16.44 8.58 22.89
C ALA A 348 -15.66 7.25 22.96
N LEU A 349 -16.31 6.08 23.06
CA LEU A 349 -15.62 4.80 23.24
C LEU A 349 -14.73 4.39 22.05
N TRP A 350 -15.25 4.33 20.81
CA TRP A 350 -14.40 3.95 19.67
C TRP A 350 -13.37 5.02 19.35
N GLN A 351 -13.68 6.31 19.57
CA GLN A 351 -12.73 7.41 19.39
C GLN A 351 -11.62 7.34 20.44
N GLN A 352 -11.96 6.98 21.67
CA GLN A 352 -11.00 6.75 22.74
C GLN A 352 -10.13 5.54 22.42
N VAL A 353 -10.70 4.40 22.06
CA VAL A 353 -9.95 3.20 21.61
C VAL A 353 -9.01 3.54 20.47
N LEU A 354 -9.46 4.33 19.48
CA LEU A 354 -8.61 4.77 18.37
C LEU A 354 -7.49 5.72 18.83
N ASN A 355 -7.79 6.72 19.66
CA ASN A 355 -6.80 7.70 20.10
C ASN A 355 -5.76 7.09 21.04
N ASP A 356 -6.21 6.34 22.04
CA ASP A 356 -5.36 5.64 23.00
C ASP A 356 -4.53 4.57 22.26
N GLY A 357 -5.19 3.77 21.39
CA GLY A 357 -4.50 2.75 20.60
C GLY A 357 -3.45 3.30 19.63
N ILE A 358 -3.68 4.46 19.00
CA ILE A 358 -2.66 5.11 18.14
C ILE A 358 -1.52 5.70 18.98
N ALA A 359 -1.81 6.27 20.15
CA ALA A 359 -0.78 6.79 21.04
C ALA A 359 0.13 5.66 21.55
N ASP A 360 -0.48 4.55 22.01
CA ASP A 360 0.22 3.35 22.43
C ASP A 360 1.03 2.76 21.28
N LEU A 361 0.42 2.55 20.10
CA LEU A 361 1.11 2.05 18.92
C LEU A 361 2.29 2.93 18.50
N THR A 362 2.16 4.25 18.60
CA THR A 362 3.26 5.17 18.29
C THR A 362 4.44 5.01 19.25
N ALA A 363 4.16 4.90 20.55
CA ALA A 363 5.20 4.71 21.56
C ALA A 363 5.85 3.32 21.44
N ASP A 364 5.04 2.30 21.20
CA ASP A 364 5.42 0.91 20.96
C ASP A 364 6.38 0.77 19.77
N VAL A 365 6.06 1.40 18.63
CA VAL A 365 6.88 1.35 17.40
C VAL A 365 8.23 2.04 17.58
N ASP A 366 8.26 3.19 18.26
CA ASP A 366 9.51 3.89 18.59
C ASP A 366 10.35 3.08 19.59
N HIS A 367 9.70 2.42 20.56
CA HIS A 367 10.38 1.56 21.52
C HIS A 367 11.01 0.33 20.86
N ASP A 368 10.27 -0.37 20.00
CA ASP A 368 10.77 -1.53 19.24
C ASP A 368 11.97 -1.14 18.37
N LEU A 369 11.87 -0.05 17.61
CA LEU A 369 12.96 0.44 16.76
C LEU A 369 14.23 0.74 17.57
N ARG A 370 14.08 1.46 18.69
CA ARG A 370 15.18 1.75 19.63
C ARG A 370 15.80 0.47 20.19
N GLY A 371 14.97 -0.50 20.57
CA GLY A 371 15.41 -1.80 21.07
C GLY A 371 16.30 -2.52 20.05
N ARG A 372 15.84 -2.61 18.80
CA ARG A 372 16.59 -3.22 17.69
C ARG A 372 17.92 -2.49 17.43
N PHE A 373 17.89 -1.16 17.35
CA PHE A 373 19.10 -0.37 17.09
C PHE A 373 20.11 -0.46 18.22
N ARG A 374 19.66 -0.57 19.47
CA ARG A 374 20.54 -0.82 20.62
C ARG A 374 21.29 -2.15 20.49
N VAL A 375 20.60 -3.21 20.09
CA VAL A 375 21.22 -4.54 19.88
C VAL A 375 22.23 -4.48 18.72
N ILE A 376 21.86 -3.85 17.60
CA ILE A 376 22.76 -3.66 16.46
C ILE A 376 24.00 -2.86 16.87
N GLY A 377 23.82 -1.73 17.57
CA GLY A 377 24.92 -0.91 18.05
C GLY A 377 25.87 -1.69 18.95
N GLN A 378 25.36 -2.48 19.90
CA GLN A 378 26.18 -3.33 20.76
C GLN A 378 26.98 -4.37 19.98
N HIS A 379 26.38 -4.98 18.96
CA HIS A 379 27.04 -5.95 18.10
C HIS A 379 28.16 -5.30 17.27
N ILE A 380 27.88 -4.21 16.58
CA ILE A 380 28.86 -3.50 15.74
C ILE A 380 30.00 -2.92 16.59
N GLU A 381 29.72 -2.39 17.78
CA GLU A 381 30.76 -1.94 18.71
C GLU A 381 31.69 -3.09 19.14
N LYS A 382 31.15 -4.30 19.33
CA LYS A 382 31.94 -5.50 19.62
C LYS A 382 32.81 -5.91 18.44
N VAL A 383 32.28 -5.86 17.21
CA VAL A 383 33.06 -6.10 15.99
C VAL A 383 34.24 -5.12 15.91
N ILE A 384 33.98 -3.82 16.10
CA ILE A 384 35.00 -2.75 16.13
C ILE A 384 36.09 -3.02 17.18
N ASP A 385 35.73 -3.55 18.35
CA ASP A 385 36.70 -3.88 19.41
C ASP A 385 37.60 -5.08 19.07
N THR A 386 37.12 -5.98 18.22
CA THR A 386 37.84 -7.22 17.86
C THR A 386 38.72 -7.11 16.62
N CYS A 387 38.59 -6.04 15.84
CA CYS A 387 39.35 -5.84 14.59
C CYS A 387 40.12 -4.51 14.56
N ASP A 388 40.83 -4.26 13.46
CA ASP A 388 41.34 -2.94 13.09
C ASP A 388 40.32 -2.27 12.14
N PRO A 389 39.59 -1.23 12.59
CA PRO A 389 38.56 -0.58 11.78
C PRO A 389 39.11 0.08 10.52
N THR A 390 40.40 0.45 10.48
CA THR A 390 40.99 1.10 9.30
C THR A 390 41.09 0.16 8.09
N HIS A 391 41.17 -1.15 8.33
CA HIS A 391 41.27 -2.17 7.29
C HIS A 391 39.91 -2.80 6.94
N HIS A 392 38.93 -2.78 7.85
CA HIS A 392 37.64 -3.47 7.68
C HIS A 392 36.43 -2.51 7.59
N TRP A 393 36.67 -1.19 7.42
CA TRP A 393 35.59 -0.19 7.44
C TRP A 393 34.45 -0.46 6.45
N ALA A 394 34.78 -0.85 5.22
CA ALA A 394 33.77 -1.14 4.20
C ALA A 394 32.86 -2.32 4.59
N GLU A 395 33.43 -3.35 5.23
CA GLU A 395 32.69 -4.52 5.70
C GLU A 395 31.81 -4.17 6.91
N ILE A 396 32.36 -3.42 7.88
CA ILE A 396 31.62 -2.94 9.06
C ILE A 396 30.46 -2.04 8.63
N GLY A 397 30.71 -1.13 7.68
CA GLY A 397 29.68 -0.23 7.14
C GLY A 397 28.56 -1.01 6.45
N ALA A 398 28.92 -1.95 5.57
CA ALA A 398 27.93 -2.78 4.88
C ALA A 398 27.13 -3.67 5.84
N GLU A 399 27.76 -4.25 6.87
CA GLU A 399 27.07 -5.04 7.89
C GLU A 399 26.09 -4.17 8.70
N LEU A 400 26.53 -2.97 9.13
CA LEU A 400 25.69 -2.02 9.86
C LEU A 400 24.49 -1.57 9.02
N GLU A 401 24.72 -1.15 7.76
CA GLU A 401 23.66 -0.71 6.85
C GLU A 401 22.63 -1.81 6.60
N ASN A 402 23.08 -3.04 6.35
CA ASN A 402 22.20 -4.19 6.15
C ASN A 402 21.39 -4.53 7.42
N ALA A 403 22.03 -4.52 8.59
CA ALA A 403 21.36 -4.80 9.85
C ALA A 403 20.30 -3.73 10.19
N VAL A 404 20.63 -2.46 9.98
CA VAL A 404 19.72 -1.33 10.18
C VAL A 404 18.54 -1.40 9.22
N ALA A 405 18.79 -1.61 7.92
CA ALA A 405 17.72 -1.72 6.93
C ALA A 405 16.78 -2.93 7.20
N THR A 406 17.34 -4.04 7.67
CA THR A 406 16.56 -5.20 8.10
C THR A 406 15.68 -4.87 9.30
N ALA A 407 16.24 -4.24 10.33
CA ALA A 407 15.50 -3.85 11.52
C ALA A 407 14.41 -2.82 11.23
N VAL A 408 14.63 -1.88 10.31
CA VAL A 408 13.61 -0.94 9.84
C VAL A 408 12.49 -1.69 9.11
N GLY A 409 12.84 -2.66 8.26
CA GLY A 409 11.84 -3.51 7.58
C GLY A 409 10.99 -4.31 8.57
N ASP A 410 11.61 -4.96 9.56
CA ASP A 410 10.89 -5.71 10.60
C ASP A 410 10.00 -4.81 11.45
N ASN A 411 10.51 -3.63 11.86
CA ASN A 411 9.73 -2.65 12.61
C ASN A 411 8.50 -2.18 11.82
N PHE A 412 8.67 -1.98 10.50
CA PHE A 412 7.58 -1.62 9.60
C PHE A 412 6.51 -2.72 9.51
N VAL A 413 6.91 -3.98 9.32
CA VAL A 413 5.99 -5.13 9.28
C VAL A 413 5.23 -5.23 10.61
N TRP A 414 5.92 -5.10 11.73
CA TRP A 414 5.32 -5.14 13.06
C TRP A 414 4.33 -4.01 13.30
N ALA A 415 4.69 -2.78 12.91
CA ALA A 415 3.82 -1.61 13.00
C ALA A 415 2.55 -1.80 12.15
N TYR A 416 2.67 -2.36 10.96
CA TYR A 416 1.55 -2.64 10.07
C TYR A 416 0.59 -3.68 10.68
N GLN A 417 1.11 -4.80 11.19
CA GLN A 417 0.29 -5.84 11.85
C GLN A 417 -0.47 -5.29 13.07
N ARG A 418 0.18 -4.43 13.86
CA ARG A 418 -0.45 -3.80 15.03
C ARG A 418 -1.50 -2.76 14.62
N ALA A 419 -1.28 -2.01 13.54
CA ALA A 419 -2.26 -1.08 12.99
C ALA A 419 -3.51 -1.81 12.46
N GLU A 420 -3.34 -2.93 11.76
CA GLU A 420 -4.44 -3.82 11.33
C GLU A 420 -5.24 -4.34 12.53
N ALA A 421 -4.55 -4.81 13.58
CA ALA A 421 -5.20 -5.29 14.80
C ALA A 421 -5.99 -4.17 15.52
N LEU A 422 -5.45 -2.96 15.58
CA LEU A 422 -6.14 -1.80 16.13
C LEU A 422 -7.37 -1.43 15.30
N ALA A 423 -7.26 -1.39 13.97
CA ALA A 423 -8.39 -1.13 13.10
C ALA A 423 -9.52 -2.15 13.29
N ALA A 424 -9.16 -3.43 13.49
CA ALA A 424 -10.09 -4.50 13.81
C ALA A 424 -10.76 -4.32 15.18
N GLU A 425 -10.02 -3.85 16.18
CA GLU A 425 -10.59 -3.54 17.49
C GLU A 425 -11.56 -2.37 17.43
N VAL A 426 -11.19 -1.27 16.77
CA VAL A 426 -12.08 -0.11 16.58
C VAL A 426 -13.35 -0.52 15.84
N ALA A 427 -13.24 -1.39 14.82
CA ALA A 427 -14.39 -1.92 14.09
C ALA A 427 -15.36 -2.69 15.00
N ARG A 428 -14.83 -3.60 15.82
CA ARG A 428 -15.64 -4.38 16.77
C ARG A 428 -16.36 -3.46 17.76
N THR A 429 -15.63 -2.52 18.38
CA THR A 429 -16.20 -1.55 19.32
C THR A 429 -17.29 -0.70 18.67
N PHE A 430 -17.11 -0.31 17.40
CA PHE A 430 -18.11 0.45 16.65
C PHE A 430 -19.40 -0.36 16.43
N VAL A 431 -19.27 -1.65 16.07
CA VAL A 431 -20.43 -2.54 15.87
C VAL A 431 -21.13 -2.86 17.20
N GLU A 432 -20.38 -3.15 18.26
CA GLU A 432 -20.93 -3.46 19.60
C GLU A 432 -21.70 -2.27 20.20
N ALA A 433 -21.35 -1.04 19.81
CA ALA A 433 -22.08 0.17 20.19
C ALA A 433 -23.44 0.35 19.48
N GLY A 434 -23.84 -0.59 18.61
CA GLY A 434 -25.17 -0.60 17.98
C GLY A 434 -25.34 0.39 16.81
N LEU A 435 -24.26 0.95 16.26
CA LEU A 435 -24.27 1.92 15.15
C LEU A 435 -24.29 1.26 13.74
N ASP A 436 -25.05 0.16 13.62
CA ASP A 436 -25.24 -0.74 12.48
C ASP A 436 -24.13 -1.76 12.15
N ALA A 437 -24.60 -2.91 11.68
CA ALA A 437 -23.86 -4.07 11.19
C ALA A 437 -23.12 -3.71 9.87
N VAL A 438 -21.96 -3.08 10.00
CA VAL A 438 -21.07 -2.79 8.88
C VAL A 438 -19.82 -3.65 9.02
N SER A 439 -19.46 -4.31 7.93
CA SER A 439 -18.21 -5.07 7.81
C SER A 439 -17.02 -4.23 8.26
N MET A 440 -16.03 -4.91 8.86
CA MET A 440 -14.68 -4.40 9.10
C MET A 440 -14.23 -3.49 7.95
N PRO A 441 -13.81 -2.24 8.21
CA PRO A 441 -13.12 -1.49 7.18
C PRO A 441 -11.89 -2.29 6.82
N GLN A 442 -11.83 -2.72 5.58
CA GLN A 442 -10.52 -2.89 4.98
C GLN A 442 -9.94 -1.48 4.98
N LEU A 443 -8.93 -1.28 5.81
CA LEU A 443 -8.06 -0.11 5.71
C LEU A 443 -7.74 -0.02 4.24
N ASP A 444 -8.31 0.97 3.53
CA ASP A 444 -8.00 1.18 2.14
C ASP A 444 -6.55 1.65 2.14
N PRO A 445 -5.60 0.76 1.82
CA PRO A 445 -4.20 1.10 1.98
C PRO A 445 -3.83 2.23 1.02
N SER A 446 -4.56 2.35 -0.12
CA SER A 446 -4.44 3.46 -1.07
C SER A 446 -4.73 4.85 -0.50
N ARG A 447 -5.32 4.92 0.70
CA ARG A 447 -5.52 6.13 1.50
C ARG A 447 -4.68 6.16 2.79
N MET A 448 -4.20 5.00 3.28
CA MET A 448 -3.32 4.90 4.47
C MET A 448 -1.90 5.33 4.12
N GLY A 449 -1.46 5.03 2.91
CA GLY A 449 -0.56 5.92 2.21
C GLY A 449 -1.39 7.08 1.72
N ALA A 450 -1.25 8.26 2.34
CA ALA A 450 -1.35 9.47 1.54
C ALA A 450 -0.62 9.19 0.22
N SER A 451 -1.28 9.55 -0.91
CA SER A 451 -0.87 9.22 -2.28
C SER A 451 0.63 9.04 -2.33
N LEU A 452 1.19 8.05 -3.05
CA LEU A 452 2.63 7.78 -3.24
C LEU A 452 3.58 9.02 -3.17
N GLY A 453 3.09 10.24 -3.37
CA GLY A 453 3.63 11.55 -2.95
C GLY A 453 3.93 11.87 -1.48
N GLU A 454 3.43 11.16 -0.47
CA GLU A 454 3.88 11.36 0.93
C GLU A 454 4.84 10.27 1.41
N MET A 455 5.07 9.22 0.62
CA MET A 455 6.21 8.35 0.83
C MET A 455 7.48 9.11 0.44
N LYS A 456 8.04 9.86 1.39
CA LYS A 456 9.47 10.11 1.41
C LYS A 456 10.14 8.75 1.58
N SER A 457 10.33 8.08 0.47
CA SER A 457 11.23 6.93 0.37
C SER A 457 12.50 7.24 1.18
N LEU A 458 13.03 6.21 1.86
CA LEU A 458 14.32 6.23 2.55
C LEU A 458 15.47 6.77 1.66
N ASN A 459 15.22 6.97 0.37
CA ASN A 459 16.00 7.68 -0.65
C ASN A 459 16.57 9.05 -0.24
N LYS A 460 16.20 9.63 0.91
CA LYS A 460 16.50 11.04 1.24
C LYS A 460 17.57 11.29 2.30
N LEU A 461 18.42 10.30 2.60
CA LEU A 461 19.65 10.55 3.35
C LEU A 461 20.89 10.76 2.45
N GLU A 462 20.75 10.64 1.13
CA GLU A 462 21.88 10.69 0.21
C GLU A 462 21.70 11.69 -0.95
N ALA A 463 22.67 12.59 -1.04
CA ALA A 463 23.07 13.39 -2.21
C ALA A 463 22.36 14.74 -2.51
N LYS A 464 23.03 15.84 -2.12
CA LYS A 464 23.19 17.04 -2.96
C LYS A 464 24.70 17.31 -3.17
N PRO A 465 25.18 17.61 -4.39
CA PRO A 465 26.57 18.02 -4.61
C PRO A 465 26.79 19.49 -4.22
N VAL A 466 27.87 19.76 -3.49
CA VAL A 466 28.27 21.09 -3.02
C VAL A 466 28.96 21.86 -4.16
N ARG A 467 28.49 23.08 -4.46
CA ARG A 467 29.24 24.09 -5.23
C ARG A 467 30.34 24.68 -4.35
N ALA A 468 31.57 24.64 -4.83
CA ALA A 468 32.73 25.17 -4.12
C ALA A 468 32.66 26.71 -4.01
N GLY A 469 32.47 27.23 -2.80
CA GLY A 469 32.58 28.67 -2.55
C GLY A 469 32.19 29.11 -1.14
N ARG A 470 33.22 29.42 -0.34
CA ARG A 470 33.23 30.22 0.92
C ARG A 470 32.77 29.56 2.23
N LYS A 471 33.78 29.40 3.11
CA LYS A 471 33.70 29.19 4.57
C LYS A 471 33.30 30.49 5.30
N LEU A 472 32.70 30.32 6.48
CA LEU A 472 32.28 31.27 7.53
C LEU A 472 30.88 31.93 7.35
N THR A 473 29.89 31.47 8.11
CA THR A 473 29.48 31.96 9.45
C THR A 473 28.37 31.07 10.03
N MET A 474 28.45 30.76 11.34
CA MET A 474 27.42 30.05 12.10
C MET A 474 26.23 30.96 12.44
N GLY A 475 25.00 30.44 12.43
CA GLY A 475 23.89 31.00 13.23
C GLY A 475 22.48 30.89 12.66
N MET A 476 21.68 30.02 13.29
CA MET A 476 20.21 29.99 13.38
C MET A 476 19.35 29.56 12.17
N GLN A 477 18.54 28.54 12.47
CA GLN A 477 17.25 28.16 11.87
C GLN A 477 17.23 27.73 10.40
N GLY A 478 16.76 26.49 10.21
CA GLY A 478 16.17 26.06 8.94
C GLY A 478 17.02 25.04 8.19
N SER A 479 16.56 23.79 8.25
CA SER A 479 16.55 22.83 7.14
C SER A 479 17.89 22.35 6.54
N TYR A 480 18.03 21.03 6.53
CA TYR A 480 18.34 20.18 5.37
C TYR A 480 19.35 19.07 5.70
N GLY A 481 18.81 17.89 5.98
CA GLY A 481 19.53 16.61 6.12
C GLY A 481 20.12 16.08 4.82
N GLY A 482 20.90 16.89 4.11
CA GLY A 482 21.54 16.54 2.84
C GLY A 482 23.05 16.28 2.92
N VAL A 483 23.63 16.13 4.12
CA VAL A 483 25.10 16.12 4.34
C VAL A 483 25.64 14.77 4.84
N LEU A 484 24.78 13.82 5.24
CA LEU A 484 25.21 12.80 6.20
C LEU A 484 26.06 11.66 5.61
N MET A 485 25.83 11.23 4.37
CA MET A 485 26.63 10.13 3.78
C MET A 485 27.95 10.58 3.12
N PHE A 486 28.08 11.86 2.77
CA PHE A 486 29.39 12.41 2.42
C PHE A 486 30.28 12.60 3.66
N GLY A 487 29.67 12.79 4.83
CA GLY A 487 30.36 13.03 6.10
C GLY A 487 31.23 11.88 6.58
N MET A 488 30.86 10.61 6.33
CA MET A 488 31.66 9.45 6.75
C MET A 488 32.85 9.18 5.83
N MET A 489 32.69 9.36 4.50
CA MET A 489 33.84 9.28 3.57
C MET A 489 34.79 10.49 3.72
N THR A 490 34.27 11.69 4.03
CA THR A 490 35.13 12.87 4.25
C THR A 490 35.71 12.98 5.66
N SER A 491 35.08 12.44 6.71
CA SER A 491 35.67 12.42 8.06
C SER A 491 36.92 11.54 8.10
N PHE A 492 36.94 10.43 7.35
CA PHE A 492 38.13 9.59 7.19
C PHE A 492 39.10 10.04 6.09
N ALA A 493 38.67 10.83 5.09
CA ALA A 493 39.64 11.63 4.28
C ALA A 493 40.40 12.63 5.18
N GLY A 494 39.82 13.03 6.31
CA GLY A 494 40.48 13.75 7.41
C GLY A 494 41.40 12.87 8.27
N LEU A 495 41.19 11.55 8.34
CA LEU A 495 42.10 10.58 8.97
C LEU A 495 43.23 10.13 8.02
N GLY A 496 43.08 10.39 6.72
CA GLY A 496 44.15 10.37 5.71
C GLY A 496 45.13 11.55 5.82
N MET A 497 44.88 12.55 6.68
CA MET A 497 45.92 13.50 7.08
C MET A 497 46.82 12.89 8.16
N PHE A 498 47.61 11.92 7.72
CA PHE A 498 48.86 11.57 8.36
C PHE A 498 49.74 12.83 8.42
N ASN A 499 49.95 13.37 9.61
CA ASN A 499 51.03 14.33 9.80
C ASN A 499 52.36 13.57 9.65
N PRO A 500 53.18 13.84 8.61
CA PRO A 500 54.45 13.15 8.36
C PRO A 500 55.44 13.26 9.54
N ILE A 501 55.20 14.19 10.45
CA ILE A 501 55.99 14.44 11.65
C ILE A 501 55.94 13.26 12.64
N SER A 502 54.87 12.44 12.62
CA SER A 502 54.73 11.29 13.54
C SER A 502 55.59 10.08 13.17
N LEU A 503 55.97 9.93 11.90
CA LEU A 503 56.92 8.89 11.45
C LEU A 503 58.37 9.20 11.88
N GLY A 504 58.71 10.48 12.07
CA GLY A 504 60.03 10.90 12.56
C GLY A 504 60.22 10.75 14.07
N ALA A 505 59.14 10.73 14.86
CA ALA A 505 59.21 10.63 16.33
C ALA A 505 59.54 9.21 16.84
N GLY A 506 59.31 8.17 16.04
CA GLY A 506 59.61 6.78 16.39
C GLY A 506 61.10 6.43 16.43
N LEU A 507 61.98 7.29 15.88
CA LEU A 507 63.42 7.11 15.94
C LEU A 507 64.05 7.64 17.23
N LEU A 508 63.33 8.47 18.00
CA LEU A 508 63.84 9.11 19.23
C LEU A 508 63.23 8.55 20.53
N MET A 509 62.18 7.72 20.46
CA MET A 509 61.52 7.15 21.63
C MET A 509 61.49 5.61 21.56
N GLY A 510 61.90 4.95 22.65
CA GLY A 510 62.09 3.50 22.72
C GLY A 510 60.88 2.66 22.33
N ARG A 511 61.13 1.38 21.99
CA ARG A 511 60.13 0.40 21.50
C ARG A 511 58.85 0.30 22.35
N THR A 512 58.92 0.57 23.65
CA THR A 512 57.77 0.57 24.57
C THR A 512 56.85 1.78 24.34
N ALA A 513 57.41 2.98 24.21
CA ALA A 513 56.66 4.20 23.89
C ALA A 513 56.02 4.14 22.49
N TYR A 514 56.67 3.47 21.52
CA TYR A 514 56.08 3.23 20.21
C TYR A 514 54.85 2.30 20.27
N ARG A 515 54.92 1.21 21.05
CA ARG A 515 53.78 0.29 21.26
C ARG A 515 52.63 0.96 22.03
N GLU A 516 52.96 1.70 23.09
CA GLU A 516 51.99 2.44 23.90
C GLU A 516 51.27 3.53 23.07
N ASN A 517 51.99 4.18 22.15
CA ASN A 517 51.39 5.10 21.18
C ASN A 517 50.51 4.40 20.14
N MET A 518 50.82 3.16 19.75
CA MET A 518 49.97 2.37 18.86
C MET A 518 48.69 1.87 19.54
N GLU A 519 48.77 1.43 20.80
CA GLU A 519 47.58 1.03 21.58
C GLU A 519 46.65 2.23 21.82
N ASN A 520 47.20 3.37 22.22
CA ASN A 520 46.44 4.62 22.37
C ASN A 520 45.85 5.11 21.04
N ARG A 521 46.57 4.93 19.93
CA ARG A 521 46.07 5.25 18.59
C ARG A 521 44.92 4.33 18.19
N MET A 522 45.04 3.02 18.42
CA MET A 522 43.98 2.05 18.10
C MET A 522 42.72 2.30 18.92
N LEU A 523 42.87 2.62 20.21
CA LEU A 523 41.77 3.02 21.08
C LEU A 523 41.04 4.27 20.54
N ARG A 524 41.77 5.28 20.04
CA ARG A 524 41.16 6.47 19.41
C ARG A 524 40.39 6.11 18.15
N VAL A 525 40.98 5.31 17.25
CA VAL A 525 40.33 4.87 16.01
C VAL A 525 39.04 4.10 16.31
N ARG A 526 39.09 3.16 17.25
CA ARG A 526 37.91 2.40 17.67
C ARG A 526 36.84 3.31 18.27
N ASN A 527 37.21 4.21 19.18
CA ASN A 527 36.25 5.15 19.79
C ASN A 527 35.60 6.08 18.75
N GLU A 528 36.34 6.51 17.74
CA GLU A 528 35.81 7.31 16.65
C GLU A 528 34.83 6.51 15.78
N ALA A 529 35.18 5.27 15.42
CA ALA A 529 34.29 4.37 14.68
C ALA A 529 32.99 4.09 15.45
N LYS A 530 33.07 3.85 16.77
CA LYS A 530 31.88 3.69 17.63
C LYS A 530 31.03 4.96 17.70
N THR A 531 31.66 6.12 17.80
CA THR A 531 30.95 7.41 17.83
C THR A 531 30.20 7.64 16.52
N ASN A 532 30.82 7.34 15.38
CA ASN A 532 30.18 7.45 14.07
C ASN A 532 29.03 6.45 13.91
N THR A 533 29.21 5.21 14.38
CA THR A 533 28.15 4.18 14.40
C THR A 533 26.94 4.65 15.20
N ARG A 534 27.15 5.18 16.42
CA ARG A 534 26.07 5.71 17.26
C ARG A 534 25.34 6.87 16.58
N ARG A 535 26.09 7.82 16.01
CA ARG A 535 25.50 8.95 15.28
C ARG A 535 24.65 8.47 14.10
N PHE A 536 25.13 7.50 13.33
CA PHE A 536 24.37 6.92 12.22
C PHE A 536 23.06 6.26 12.68
N LEU A 537 23.12 5.49 13.77
CA LEU A 537 21.94 4.87 14.37
C LEU A 537 20.94 5.93 14.86
N ASP A 538 21.41 6.96 15.57
CA ASP A 538 20.58 8.06 16.09
C ASP A 538 19.91 8.85 14.96
N ASP A 539 20.67 9.21 13.91
CA ASP A 539 20.16 9.95 12.75
C ASP A 539 19.11 9.14 11.99
N THR A 540 19.36 7.83 11.79
CA THR A 540 18.42 6.93 11.14
C THR A 540 17.17 6.74 11.98
N GLN A 541 17.32 6.59 13.30
CA GLN A 541 16.19 6.43 14.21
C GLN A 541 15.31 7.67 14.20
N PHE A 542 15.90 8.86 14.18
CA PHE A 542 15.17 10.11 14.10
C PHE A 542 14.35 10.21 12.79
N ALA A 543 14.97 9.84 11.65
CA ALA A 543 14.31 9.87 10.35
C ALA A 543 13.13 8.87 10.29
N VAL A 544 13.38 7.60 10.61
CA VAL A 544 12.37 6.53 10.59
C VAL A 544 11.27 6.80 11.61
N GLY A 545 11.62 7.24 12.82
CA GLY A 545 10.65 7.58 13.86
C GLY A 545 9.76 8.78 13.51
N LYS A 546 10.21 9.71 12.68
CA LYS A 546 9.32 10.73 12.11
C LYS A 546 8.34 10.10 11.11
N GLU A 547 8.84 9.30 10.18
CA GLU A 547 8.03 8.68 9.13
C GLU A 547 6.95 7.75 9.70
N SER A 548 7.29 6.89 10.66
CA SER A 548 6.32 5.99 11.32
C SER A 548 5.21 6.79 12.02
N ARG A 549 5.54 7.92 12.67
CA ARG A 549 4.55 8.79 13.31
C ARG A 549 3.62 9.45 12.30
N ASP A 550 4.17 9.96 11.20
CA ASP A 550 3.38 10.63 10.17
C ASP A 550 2.44 9.61 9.49
N ARG A 551 2.92 8.39 9.21
CA ARG A 551 2.09 7.27 8.72
C ARG A 551 0.96 6.92 9.68
N LEU A 552 1.25 6.67 10.97
CA LEU A 552 0.23 6.34 11.96
C LEU A 552 -0.83 7.44 12.12
N LYS A 553 -0.44 8.72 12.01
CA LYS A 553 -1.40 9.83 11.99
C LYS A 553 -2.30 9.83 10.76
N ALA A 554 -1.78 9.48 9.59
CA ALA A 554 -2.58 9.32 8.38
C ALA A 554 -3.63 8.20 8.56
N ILE A 555 -3.21 7.06 9.10
CA ILE A 555 -4.10 5.94 9.45
C ILE A 555 -5.18 6.38 10.45
N GLN A 556 -4.78 7.07 11.53
CA GLN A 556 -5.71 7.61 12.52
C GLN A 556 -6.74 8.53 11.87
N ARG A 557 -6.30 9.46 11.01
CA ARG A 557 -7.18 10.39 10.31
C ARG A 557 -8.18 9.64 9.44
N GLN A 558 -7.72 8.66 8.67
CA GLN A 558 -8.59 7.87 7.79
C GLN A 558 -9.63 7.07 8.57
N LEU A 559 -9.21 6.33 9.60
CA LEU A 559 -10.13 5.55 10.44
C LEU A 559 -11.15 6.46 11.10
N ARG A 560 -10.71 7.55 11.70
CA ARG A 560 -11.59 8.53 12.34
C ARG A 560 -12.58 9.13 11.35
N ASP A 561 -12.12 9.57 10.19
CA ASP A 561 -12.96 10.21 9.19
C ASP A 561 -13.97 9.21 8.59
N HIS A 562 -13.58 7.93 8.44
CA HIS A 562 -14.45 6.84 8.01
C HIS A 562 -15.60 6.56 9.01
N TYR A 563 -15.27 6.24 10.27
CA TYR A 563 -16.29 5.94 11.28
C TYR A 563 -17.15 7.15 11.63
N ARG A 564 -16.58 8.35 11.61
CA ARG A 564 -17.37 9.59 11.75
C ARG A 564 -18.32 9.78 10.58
N GLY A 565 -17.91 9.43 9.35
CA GLY A 565 -18.76 9.41 8.18
C GLY A 565 -19.97 8.48 8.36
N ILE A 566 -19.74 7.25 8.80
CA ILE A 566 -20.81 6.27 9.07
C ILE A 566 -21.75 6.80 10.15
N ALA A 567 -21.22 7.26 11.29
CA ALA A 567 -22.01 7.74 12.40
C ALA A 567 -22.91 8.94 12.02
N ASN A 568 -22.36 9.90 11.25
CA ASN A 568 -23.13 11.03 10.72
C ASN A 568 -24.22 10.57 9.74
N GLN A 569 -23.95 9.55 8.92
CA GLN A 569 -24.92 8.99 7.98
C GLN A 569 -26.11 8.38 8.71
N THR A 570 -25.88 7.57 9.74
CA THR A 570 -26.94 6.95 10.55
C THR A 570 -27.78 8.02 11.24
N SER A 571 -27.14 9.03 11.84
CA SER A 571 -27.83 10.18 12.46
C SER A 571 -28.73 10.93 11.48
N ARG A 572 -28.18 11.22 10.29
CA ARG A 572 -28.90 11.93 9.24
C ARG A 572 -30.08 11.12 8.73
N SER A 573 -29.91 9.81 8.52
CA SER A 573 -30.99 8.92 8.07
C SER A 573 -32.16 8.90 9.06
N LEU A 574 -31.89 8.89 10.37
CA LEU A 574 -32.92 8.96 11.42
C LEU A 574 -33.61 10.33 11.45
N ASN A 575 -32.85 11.42 11.37
CA ASN A 575 -33.43 12.77 11.38
C ASN A 575 -34.29 13.04 10.14
N GLU A 576 -33.84 12.60 8.96
CA GLU A 576 -34.59 12.67 7.71
C GLU A 576 -35.89 11.85 7.78
N SER A 577 -35.85 10.65 8.37
CA SER A 577 -37.05 9.82 8.56
C SER A 577 -38.06 10.49 9.50
N LEU A 578 -37.58 11.16 10.55
CA LEU A 578 -38.41 11.96 11.46
C LEU A 578 -39.02 13.18 10.75
N GLN A 579 -38.22 13.93 9.97
CA GLN A 579 -38.73 15.08 9.21
C GLN A 579 -39.74 14.66 8.14
N ALA A 580 -39.50 13.54 7.44
CA ALA A 580 -40.46 12.99 6.48
C ALA A 580 -41.79 12.63 7.17
N THR A 581 -41.75 12.08 8.39
CA THR A 581 -42.96 11.82 9.20
C THR A 581 -43.71 13.10 9.53
N ILE A 582 -43.01 14.17 9.91
CA ILE A 582 -43.61 15.48 10.23
C ILE A 582 -44.18 16.15 8.98
N ALA A 583 -43.45 16.13 7.86
CA ALA A 583 -43.88 16.72 6.60
C ALA A 583 -45.09 16.00 6.01
N ALA A 584 -45.12 14.66 6.09
CA ALA A 584 -46.27 13.85 5.71
C ALA A 584 -47.57 14.27 6.44
N ALA A 585 -47.48 14.77 7.67
CA ALA A 585 -48.63 15.26 8.42
C ALA A 585 -49.19 16.60 7.89
N GLN A 586 -48.43 17.34 7.09
CA GLN A 586 -48.82 18.65 6.54
C GLN A 586 -49.31 18.57 5.08
N VAL A 587 -49.23 17.39 4.44
CA VAL A 587 -49.64 17.20 3.04
C VAL A 587 -51.16 17.27 2.92
N GLN A 588 -51.65 18.09 1.98
CA GLN A 588 -53.08 18.20 1.69
C GLN A 588 -53.63 16.93 1.04
N GLU A 589 -54.91 16.62 1.29
CA GLU A 589 -55.54 15.36 0.89
C GLU A 589 -55.55 15.12 -0.63
N ALA A 590 -55.54 16.19 -1.43
CA ALA A 590 -55.43 16.13 -2.90
C ALA A 590 -54.04 15.70 -3.40
N GLU A 591 -52.97 16.04 -2.68
CA GLU A 591 -51.57 15.70 -3.03
C GLU A 591 -51.13 14.35 -2.45
N ARG A 592 -51.80 13.92 -1.36
CA ARG A 592 -51.52 12.65 -0.64
C ARG A 592 -51.56 11.44 -1.55
N SER A 593 -52.59 11.30 -2.40
CA SER A 593 -52.72 10.13 -3.29
C SER A 593 -51.59 10.05 -4.32
N GLY A 594 -51.12 11.18 -4.85
CA GLY A 594 -49.99 11.24 -5.76
C GLY A 594 -48.68 10.86 -5.09
N ARG A 595 -48.43 11.38 -3.87
CA ARG A 595 -47.23 11.09 -3.09
C ARG A 595 -47.17 9.63 -2.65
N VAL A 596 -48.28 9.04 -2.19
CA VAL A 596 -48.35 7.61 -1.81
C VAL A 596 -47.96 6.72 -3.00
N LYS A 597 -48.53 6.95 -4.19
CA LYS A 597 -48.17 6.16 -5.39
C LYS A 597 -46.70 6.27 -5.75
N GLU A 598 -46.11 7.46 -5.61
CA GLU A 598 -44.68 7.66 -5.85
C GLU A 598 -43.81 6.90 -4.83
N LEU A 599 -44.16 6.96 -3.54
CA LEU A 599 -43.43 6.24 -2.49
C LEU A 599 -43.57 4.71 -2.63
N GLU A 600 -44.75 4.20 -2.98
CA GLU A 600 -44.97 2.78 -3.29
C GLU A 600 -44.10 2.33 -4.48
N ARG A 601 -43.99 3.17 -5.50
CA ARG A 601 -43.12 2.89 -6.65
C ARG A 601 -41.65 2.85 -6.24
N GLN A 602 -41.18 3.84 -5.46
CA GLN A 602 -39.81 3.87 -4.96
C GLN A 602 -39.51 2.66 -4.08
N LEU A 603 -40.44 2.30 -3.19
CA LEU A 603 -40.31 1.16 -2.30
C LEU A 603 -40.17 -0.16 -3.07
N ASN A 604 -41.00 -0.39 -4.09
CA ASN A 604 -40.89 -1.58 -4.93
C ASN A 604 -39.54 -1.66 -5.66
N ILE A 605 -39.03 -0.53 -6.17
CA ILE A 605 -37.70 -0.50 -6.79
C ILE A 605 -36.61 -0.82 -5.75
N LEU A 606 -36.69 -0.24 -4.55
CA LEU A 606 -35.73 -0.51 -3.49
C LEU A 606 -35.77 -1.98 -3.06
N ASP A 607 -36.94 -2.57 -2.83
CA ASP A 607 -37.09 -3.99 -2.46
C ASP A 607 -36.48 -4.90 -3.55
N GLN A 608 -36.68 -4.57 -4.83
CA GLN A 608 -36.01 -5.28 -5.93
C GLN A 608 -34.49 -5.14 -5.88
N VAL A 609 -33.98 -3.92 -5.63
CA VAL A 609 -32.53 -3.69 -5.48
C VAL A 609 -31.98 -4.53 -4.33
N THR A 610 -32.65 -4.56 -3.18
CA THR A 610 -32.24 -5.32 -2.00
C THR A 610 -32.26 -6.83 -2.28
N GLU A 611 -33.29 -7.34 -2.95
CA GLU A 611 -33.38 -8.74 -3.37
C GLU A 611 -32.27 -9.12 -4.36
N HIS A 612 -32.01 -8.26 -5.36
CA HIS A 612 -30.95 -8.47 -6.32
C HIS A 612 -29.56 -8.41 -5.68
N ALA A 613 -29.32 -7.46 -4.77
CA ALA A 613 -28.08 -7.38 -4.01
C ALA A 613 -27.88 -8.66 -3.16
N THR A 614 -28.92 -9.12 -2.46
CA THR A 614 -28.87 -10.34 -1.63
C THR A 614 -28.53 -11.58 -2.46
N LYS A 615 -29.05 -11.69 -3.69
CA LYS A 615 -28.72 -12.78 -4.63
C LYS A 615 -27.26 -12.75 -5.10
N LEU A 616 -26.63 -11.57 -5.09
CA LEU A 616 -25.24 -11.37 -5.49
C LEU A 616 -24.27 -11.50 -4.30
N MET A 617 -24.75 -11.47 -3.05
CA MET A 617 -23.93 -11.67 -1.86
C MET A 617 -23.48 -13.14 -1.71
N PRO A 618 -22.29 -13.39 -1.14
CA PRO A 618 -21.88 -14.74 -0.78
C PRO A 618 -22.84 -15.38 0.24
N ALA A 619 -23.04 -16.70 0.16
CA ALA A 619 -23.97 -17.44 1.02
C ALA A 619 -23.69 -17.33 2.54
N LYS A 620 -22.51 -16.86 2.95
CA LYS A 620 -22.13 -16.62 4.36
C LYS A 620 -22.50 -15.22 4.87
N SER A 621 -22.83 -14.27 4.00
CA SER A 621 -23.12 -12.88 4.34
C SER A 621 -24.55 -12.45 4.01
N ALA A 622 -25.35 -13.32 3.39
CA ALA A 622 -26.78 -13.07 3.20
C ALA A 622 -27.48 -12.97 4.58
N PRO A 623 -28.18 -11.88 4.90
CA PRO A 623 -28.95 -11.78 6.13
C PRO A 623 -30.04 -12.86 6.14
N GLU A 624 -30.29 -13.49 7.29
CA GLU A 624 -31.46 -14.36 7.43
C GLU A 624 -32.72 -13.53 7.13
N PRO A 625 -33.67 -14.05 6.33
CA PRO A 625 -34.90 -13.34 6.06
C PRO A 625 -35.60 -13.06 7.39
N VAL A 626 -35.75 -11.78 7.73
CA VAL A 626 -36.53 -11.35 8.89
C VAL A 626 -37.92 -11.93 8.69
N ARG A 627 -38.25 -12.96 9.48
CA ARG A 627 -39.59 -13.53 9.50
C ARG A 627 -40.51 -12.44 10.00
N THR A 628 -41.34 -11.92 9.11
CA THR A 628 -42.49 -11.10 9.45
C THR A 628 -43.43 -11.93 10.31
N THR A 629 -43.51 -11.60 11.60
CA THR A 629 -44.66 -11.90 12.46
C THR A 629 -45.54 -10.68 12.58
#